data_AF-X0VWD9-F1
#
_entry.id   AF-X0VWD9-F1
#
_cell.length_a   1.000
_cell.length_b   1.000
_cell.length_c   1.000
_cell.angle_alpha   90.00
_cell.angle_beta   90.00
_cell.angle_gamma   90.00
#
_symmetry.space_group_name_H-M   'P 1'
#
loop_
_entity.id
_entity.type
_entity.pdbx_description
1 polymer ?
#
loop_
_entity_poly.entity_id
_entity_poly.type
_entity_poly.pdbx_seq_one_letter_code
_entity_poly.pdbx_strand_id
1 'polypeptide(L)'
;MPDILVVPGGYGTRQVLEKRDIIEWIQLVSKEAELVLSVCTGSLVLAKAGILEGLQATTHHQVLDTLASLAPNTKIINDKRYVDNGSIVTAAGISA
;
A
#
# COMPACT_ATOMS: atom_id res chain seq x y z
N MET A 1 4.03 -6.23 18.96
CA MET A 1 3.91 -5.58 17.65
C MET A 1 4.98 -6.17 16.72
N PRO A 2 4.73 -6.28 15.41
CA PRO A 2 5.74 -6.76 14.48
C PRO A 2 6.76 -5.67 14.14
N ASP A 3 8.01 -6.06 13.90
CA ASP A 3 9.05 -5.13 13.41
C ASP A 3 8.79 -4.75 11.94
N ILE A 4 8.23 -5.67 11.16
CA ILE A 4 7.91 -5.49 9.74
C ILE A 4 6.46 -5.88 9.46
N LEU A 5 5.72 -4.98 8.81
CA LEU A 5 4.38 -5.25 8.27
C LEU A 5 4.46 -5.44 6.75
N VAL A 6 4.01 -6.59 6.25
CA VAL A 6 3.95 -6.87 4.81
C VAL A 6 2.49 -7.01 4.38
N VAL A 7 2.07 -6.18 3.42
CA VAL A 7 0.72 -6.20 2.84
C VAL A 7 0.81 -6.67 1.38
N PRO A 8 0.60 -7.97 1.12
CA PRO A 8 0.66 -8.50 -0.24
C PRO A 8 -0.57 -8.10 -1.06
N GLY A 9 -0.42 -8.19 -2.38
CA GLY A 9 -1.52 -8.07 -3.32
C GLY A 9 -2.28 -9.38 -3.52
N GLY A 10 -3.11 -9.41 -4.56
CA GLY A 10 -3.93 -10.56 -4.94
C GLY A 10 -5.42 -10.24 -4.94
N TYR A 11 -6.24 -11.22 -5.34
CA TYR A 11 -7.69 -11.02 -5.49
C TYR A 11 -8.40 -10.64 -4.18
N GLY A 12 -7.88 -11.10 -3.04
CA GLY A 12 -8.46 -10.85 -1.73
C GLY A 12 -8.44 -9.38 -1.30
N THR A 13 -7.59 -8.53 -1.89
CA THR A 13 -7.53 -7.11 -1.50
C THR A 13 -8.86 -6.39 -1.72
N ARG A 14 -9.64 -6.78 -2.73
CA ARG A 14 -10.99 -6.23 -2.98
C ARG A 14 -11.93 -6.42 -1.80
N GLN A 15 -11.89 -7.60 -1.16
CA GLN A 15 -12.70 -7.87 0.02
C GLN A 15 -12.15 -7.15 1.26
N VAL A 16 -10.82 -7.07 1.39
CA VAL A 16 -10.16 -6.38 2.51
C VAL A 16 -10.47 -4.88 2.51
N LEU A 17 -10.56 -4.23 1.34
CA LEU A 17 -10.89 -2.80 1.24
C LEU A 17 -12.25 -2.43 1.85
N GLU A 18 -13.17 -3.39 1.95
CA GLU A 18 -14.50 -3.23 2.55
C GLU A 18 -14.54 -3.62 4.04
N LYS A 19 -13.47 -4.23 4.56
CA LYS A 19 -13.38 -4.71 5.94
C LYS A 19 -12.74 -3.66 6.84
N ARG A 20 -13.59 -2.80 7.40
CA ARG A 20 -13.18 -1.68 8.25
C ARG A 20 -12.28 -2.10 9.42
N ASP A 21 -12.61 -3.20 10.07
CA ASP A 21 -11.83 -3.77 11.17
C ASP A 21 -10.39 -4.12 10.77
N ILE A 22 -10.21 -4.71 9.58
CA ILE A 22 -8.88 -5.01 9.04
C ILE A 22 -8.13 -3.73 8.67
N ILE A 23 -8.79 -2.76 8.04
CA ILE A 23 -8.17 -1.48 7.66
C ILE A 23 -7.68 -0.72 8.90
N GLU A 24 -8.52 -0.64 9.94
CA GLU A 24 -8.14 -0.01 11.20
C GLU A 24 -6.99 -0.75 11.89
N TRP A 25 -7.00 -2.09 11.88
CA TRP A 25 -5.89 -2.88 12.40
C TRP A 25 -4.57 -2.61 11.66
N ILE A 26 -4.61 -2.56 10.32
CA ILE A 26 -3.43 -2.24 9.49
C ILE A 26 -2.90 -0.85 9.83
N GLN A 27 -3.79 0.14 9.95
CA GLN A 27 -3.41 1.51 10.32
C GLN A 27 -2.76 1.60 11.70
N LEU A 28 -3.25 0.82 12.68
CA LEU A 28 -2.67 0.79 14.03
C LEU A 28 -1.31 0.11 14.03
N VAL A 29 -1.20 -1.06 13.41
CA VAL A 29 0.06 -1.82 13.35
C VAL A 29 1.14 -1.07 12.56
N SER A 30 0.78 -0.36 11.49
CA SER A 30 1.74 0.39 10.68
C SER A 30 2.43 1.53 11.43
N LYS A 31 1.81 2.07 12.50
CA LYS A 31 2.42 3.14 13.31
C LYS A 31 3.56 2.65 14.20
N GLU A 32 3.56 1.36 14.51
CA GLU A 32 4.49 0.74 15.45
C GLU A 32 5.54 -0.13 14.73
N ALA A 33 5.31 -0.47 13.46
CA ALA A 33 6.26 -1.22 12.64
C ALA A 33 7.44 -0.32 12.23
N GLU A 34 8.64 -0.87 12.25
CA GLU A 34 9.84 -0.18 11.75
C GLU A 34 9.79 -0.06 10.22
N LEU A 35 9.20 -1.05 9.56
CA LEU A 35 9.09 -1.11 8.10
C LEU A 35 7.71 -1.62 7.66
N VAL A 36 7.09 -0.88 6.73
CA VAL A 36 5.82 -1.24 6.09
C VAL A 36 6.05 -1.46 4.60
N LEU A 37 5.74 -2.65 4.13
CA LEU A 37 5.96 -3.10 2.77
C LEU A 37 4.62 -3.43 2.10
N SER A 38 4.48 -3.10 0.82
CA SER A 38 3.41 -3.66 -0.01
C SER A 38 3.89 -4.06 -1.39
N VAL A 39 3.19 -5.02 -1.98
CA VAL A 39 3.41 -5.48 -3.35
C VAL A 39 2.08 -5.51 -4.08
N CYS A 40 2.07 -5.12 -5.36
CA CYS A 40 0.90 -5.23 -6.24
C CYS A 40 -0.29 -4.47 -5.63
N THR A 41 -1.48 -5.09 -5.58
CA THR A 41 -2.70 -4.47 -5.03
C THR A 41 -2.66 -4.25 -3.52
N GLY A 42 -1.61 -4.67 -2.82
CA GLY A 42 -1.44 -4.42 -1.39
C GLY A 42 -1.32 -2.93 -1.07
N SER A 43 -0.77 -2.12 -1.99
CA SER A 43 -0.71 -0.67 -1.80
C SER A 43 -2.08 0.01 -1.84
N LEU A 44 -3.11 -0.61 -2.44
CA LEU A 44 -4.49 -0.12 -2.34
C LEU A 44 -5.01 -0.20 -0.90
N VAL A 45 -4.60 -1.24 -0.16
CA VAL A 45 -4.97 -1.41 1.25
C VAL A 45 -4.24 -0.39 2.11
N LEU A 46 -2.96 -0.13 1.83
CA LEU A 46 -2.22 0.96 2.49
C LEU A 46 -2.82 2.34 2.21
N ALA A 47 -3.25 2.59 0.96
CA ALA A 47 -3.97 3.81 0.58
C ALA A 47 -5.26 3.96 1.39
N LYS A 48 -6.10 2.92 1.45
CA LYS A 48 -7.35 2.92 2.20
C LYS A 48 -7.16 3.14 3.71
N ALA A 49 -6.04 2.67 4.27
CA ALA A 49 -5.64 2.89 5.65
C ALA A 49 -5.06 4.30 5.91
N GLY A 50 -4.92 5.13 4.88
CA GLY A 50 -4.37 6.49 4.97
C GLY A 50 -2.84 6.52 5.17
N ILE A 51 -2.15 5.40 4.95
CA ILE A 51 -0.70 5.27 5.21
C ILE A 51 0.13 5.97 4.13
N LEU A 52 -0.43 6.18 2.93
CA LEU A 52 0.28 6.74 1.79
C LEU A 52 0.14 8.27 1.66
N GLU A 53 -0.64 8.92 2.52
CA GLU A 53 -0.93 10.35 2.44
C GLU A 53 0.36 11.21 2.41
N GLY A 54 0.50 12.04 1.38
CA GLY A 54 1.68 12.90 1.19
C GLY A 54 2.96 12.18 0.74
N LEU A 55 2.92 10.86 0.51
CA LEU A 55 4.07 10.05 0.09
C LEU A 55 4.09 9.81 -1.42
N GLN A 56 5.14 9.12 -1.87
CA GLN A 56 5.19 8.53 -3.21
C GLN A 56 4.83 7.05 -3.14
N ALA A 57 4.08 6.54 -4.11
CA ALA A 57 3.73 5.13 -4.15
C ALA A 57 3.61 4.57 -5.57
N THR A 58 3.77 3.26 -5.70
CA THR A 58 3.45 2.50 -6.91
C THR A 58 2.57 1.30 -6.59
N THR A 59 2.05 0.64 -7.62
CA THR A 59 1.23 -0.57 -7.52
C THR A 59 1.35 -1.37 -8.83
N HIS A 60 0.60 -2.46 -8.94
CA HIS A 60 0.49 -3.16 -10.21
C HIS A 60 -0.08 -2.23 -11.29
N HIS A 61 0.56 -2.19 -12.46
CA HIS A 61 0.25 -1.26 -13.56
C HIS A 61 -1.25 -1.17 -13.92
N GLN A 62 -1.99 -2.27 -13.81
CA GLN A 62 -3.44 -2.31 -14.10
C GLN A 62 -4.34 -1.55 -13.10
N VAL A 63 -3.81 -1.11 -11.95
CA VAL A 63 -4.62 -0.50 -10.87
C VAL A 63 -4.04 0.83 -10.36
N LEU A 64 -3.18 1.48 -11.14
CA LEU A 64 -2.61 2.79 -10.79
C LEU A 64 -3.69 3.86 -10.61
N ASP A 65 -4.70 3.87 -11.48
CA ASP A 65 -5.82 4.83 -11.38
C ASP A 65 -6.67 4.59 -10.12
N THR A 66 -6.82 3.32 -9.72
CA THR A 66 -7.48 2.96 -8.45
C THR A 66 -6.68 3.45 -7.26
N LEU A 67 -5.35 3.31 -7.31
CA LEU A 67 -4.47 3.83 -6.26
C LEU A 67 -4.58 5.37 -6.15
N ALA A 68 -4.53 6.07 -7.28
CA ALA A 68 -4.69 7.53 -7.34
C ALA A 68 -6.04 7.98 -6.76
N SER A 69 -7.11 7.22 -7.03
CA SER A 69 -8.45 7.52 -6.53
C SER A 69 -8.58 7.30 -5.02
N LEU A 70 -7.88 6.30 -4.47
CA LEU A 70 -7.91 5.98 -3.04
C LEU A 70 -7.01 6.89 -2.19
N ALA A 71 -5.94 7.43 -2.77
CA ALA A 71 -4.99 8.30 -2.08
C ALA A 71 -4.65 9.54 -2.93
N PRO A 72 -5.56 10.53 -3.00
CA PRO A 72 -5.43 11.67 -3.91
C PRO A 72 -4.25 12.60 -3.59
N ASN A 73 -3.73 12.57 -2.36
CA ASN A 73 -2.55 13.35 -1.97
C ASN A 73 -1.23 12.55 -2.11
N THR A 74 -1.29 11.31 -2.61
CA THR A 74 -0.10 10.49 -2.86
C THR A 74 0.37 10.70 -4.30
N LYS A 75 1.67 10.91 -4.49
CA LYS A 75 2.27 10.98 -5.83
C LYS A 75 2.44 9.56 -6.39
N ILE A 76 1.62 9.21 -7.37
CA ILE A 76 1.64 7.89 -8.02
C ILE A 76 2.77 7.79 -9.05
N ILE A 77 3.58 6.75 -8.95
CA ILE A 77 4.74 6.49 -9.82
C ILE A 77 4.45 5.25 -10.69
N ASN A 78 4.42 5.41 -12.01
CA ASN A 78 4.04 4.37 -12.99
C ASN A 78 5.26 3.63 -13.59
N ASP A 79 6.45 4.21 -13.52
CA ASP A 79 7.66 3.75 -14.23
C ASP A 79 8.75 3.16 -13.31
N LYS A 80 8.38 2.83 -12.06
CA LYS A 80 9.30 2.22 -11.09
C LYS A 80 8.81 0.87 -10.60
N ARG A 81 9.77 -0.04 -10.42
CA ARG A 81 9.58 -1.36 -9.82
C ARG A 81 9.16 -1.26 -8.35
N TYR A 82 9.77 -0.34 -7.63
CA TYR A 82 9.40 0.01 -6.27
C TYR A 82 9.64 1.49 -5.99
N VAL A 83 8.98 1.99 -4.94
CA VAL A 83 9.13 3.33 -4.40
C VAL A 83 9.42 3.20 -2.91
N ASP A 84 10.51 3.83 -2.48
CA ASP A 84 11.00 3.80 -1.11
C ASP A 84 10.85 5.19 -0.48
N ASN A 85 10.14 5.27 0.65
CA ASN A 85 9.98 6.47 1.47
C ASN A 85 10.66 6.33 2.85
N GLY A 86 11.65 5.43 2.98
CA GLY A 86 12.28 5.06 4.24
C GLY A 86 11.53 3.92 4.93
N SER A 87 10.62 4.24 5.84
CA SER A 87 9.85 3.23 6.59
C SER A 87 8.65 2.66 5.82
N ILE A 88 8.29 3.23 4.67
CA ILE A 88 7.17 2.77 3.84
C ILE A 88 7.66 2.54 2.41
N VAL A 89 7.60 1.28 1.96
CA VAL A 89 8.02 0.86 0.62
C VAL A 89 6.84 0.21 -0.10
N THR A 90 6.61 0.62 -1.35
CA THR A 90 5.58 0.03 -2.22
C THR A 90 6.25 -0.52 -3.47
N ALA A 91 5.87 -1.73 -3.86
CA ALA A 91 6.36 -2.38 -5.08
C ALA A 91 5.22 -2.66 -6.06
N ALA A 92 5.55 -2.70 -7.34
CA ALA A 92 4.62 -2.99 -8.43
C ALA A 92 4.26 -4.49 -8.47
N GLY A 93 4.16 -5.10 -9.66
CA GLY A 93 3.82 -6.53 -9.82
C GLY A 93 4.92 -7.50 -9.36
N ILE A 94 4.69 -8.81 -9.49
CA ILE A 94 5.61 -9.87 -9.03
C ILE A 94 6.97 -9.83 -9.77
N SER A 95 6.99 -9.32 -11.00
CA SER A 95 8.21 -9.15 -11.81
C SER A 95 8.89 -7.79 -11.61
N ALA A 96 8.38 -6.96 -10.69
CA ALA A 96 9.03 -5.72 -10.28
C ALA A 96 10.49 -6.01 -9.92
#